data_AF-A0A1A9VFE6-F1
#
_entry.id   AF-A0A1A9VFE6-F1
#
_cell.length_a   1.000
_cell.length_b   1.000
_cell.length_c   1.000
_cell.angle_alpha   90.00
_cell.angle_beta   90.00
_cell.angle_gamma   90.00
#
_symmetry.space_group_name_H-M   'P 1'
#
loop_
_entity.id
_entity.type
_entity.pdbx_description
1 polymer ?
#
loop_
_entity_poly.entity_id
_entity_poly.type
_entity_poly.pdbx_seq_one_letter_code
_entity_poly.pdbx_strand_id
1 'polypeptide(L)'
;MLGASNEYTSTVRGLKPDAKKHQTYVDVQQLTGTPLQGGKRVQFNMFLKTINRITITENLTTVLMPAIWIDEGIQLNDEMVDFLKQKLINSLRLLDIFYWMALTGGIVTGMIGFIYYAVHRRKSVKEHSLT
;
A
#
# COMPACT_ATOMS: atom_id res chain seq x y z
N MET A 1 26.19 -6.30 2.47
CA MET A 1 25.24 -5.32 3.03
C MET A 1 24.58 -4.64 1.84
N LEU A 2 23.27 -4.79 1.64
CA LEU A 2 22.57 -4.14 0.52
C LEU A 2 22.38 -2.66 0.86
N GLY A 3 22.80 -1.73 -0.02
CA GLY A 3 22.65 -0.28 0.20
C GLY A 3 23.69 0.41 1.10
N ALA A 4 24.73 -0.30 1.56
CA ALA A 4 25.84 0.30 2.31
C ALA A 4 26.96 0.80 1.39
N SER A 5 27.83 1.69 1.89
CA SER A 5 29.01 2.15 1.12
C SER A 5 29.99 0.99 0.84
N ASN A 6 30.75 1.12 -0.24
CA ASN A 6 31.67 0.06 -0.71
C ASN A 6 32.71 -0.33 0.34
N GLU A 7 33.12 0.60 1.20
CA GLU A 7 34.09 0.39 2.29
C GLU A 7 33.65 -0.70 3.28
N TYR A 8 32.36 -0.76 3.63
CA TYR A 8 31.86 -1.78 4.55
C TYR A 8 31.70 -3.16 3.89
N THR A 9 31.59 -3.18 2.56
CA THR A 9 31.35 -4.41 1.79
C THR A 9 32.67 -5.11 1.42
N SER A 10 33.74 -4.35 1.24
CA SER A 10 35.08 -4.85 0.92
C SER A 10 35.84 -5.39 2.14
N THR A 11 35.51 -4.92 3.34
CA THR A 11 36.23 -5.28 4.57
C THR A 11 35.85 -6.67 5.11
N VAL A 12 34.74 -7.27 4.64
CA VAL A 12 34.26 -8.58 5.08
C VAL A 12 34.22 -9.57 3.91
N ARG A 13 35.08 -10.60 3.96
CA ARG A 13 35.11 -11.68 2.95
C ARG A 13 33.91 -12.61 3.12
N GLY A 14 33.10 -12.77 2.08
CA GLY A 14 31.94 -13.69 2.05
C GLY A 14 30.57 -13.03 1.87
N LEU A 15 30.48 -11.69 1.92
CA LEU A 15 29.25 -10.97 1.59
C LEU A 15 28.94 -11.08 0.09
N LYS A 16 27.86 -11.77 -0.26
CA LYS A 16 27.27 -11.76 -1.62
C LYS A 16 25.90 -11.06 -1.57
N PRO A 17 25.85 -9.72 -1.68
CA PRO A 17 24.59 -8.99 -1.68
C PRO A 17 23.77 -9.34 -2.93
N ASP A 18 22.72 -10.15 -2.76
CA ASP A 18 21.71 -10.40 -3.79
C ASP A 18 20.50 -9.50 -3.54
N ALA A 19 20.22 -8.59 -4.48
CA ALA A 19 19.09 -7.67 -4.38
C ALA A 19 17.75 -8.40 -4.27
N LYS A 20 17.58 -9.55 -4.94
CA LYS A 20 16.31 -10.31 -4.91
C LYS A 20 16.05 -10.96 -3.56
N LYS A 21 17.09 -11.25 -2.77
CA LYS A 21 16.97 -11.95 -1.47
C LYS A 21 17.05 -11.03 -0.27
N HIS A 22 17.54 -9.81 -0.45
CA HIS A 22 17.86 -8.89 0.65
C HIS A 22 17.12 -7.55 0.57
N GLN A 23 16.21 -7.39 -0.40
CA GLN A 23 15.38 -6.20 -0.49
C GLN A 23 14.17 -6.33 0.44
N THR A 24 13.89 -5.26 1.18
CA THR A 24 12.63 -5.12 1.91
C THR A 24 11.52 -4.74 0.94
N TYR A 25 10.44 -5.50 0.93
CA TYR A 25 9.27 -5.25 0.10
C TYR A 25 7.99 -5.39 0.91
N VAL A 26 6.97 -4.63 0.50
CA VAL A 26 5.62 -4.73 1.04
C VAL A 26 4.65 -4.58 -0.13
N ASP A 27 3.90 -5.63 -0.40
CA ASP A 27 2.86 -5.66 -1.41
C ASP A 27 1.54 -5.23 -0.77
N VAL A 28 1.00 -4.13 -1.27
CA VAL A 28 -0.17 -3.46 -0.69
C VAL A 28 -1.33 -3.45 -1.69
N GLN A 29 -2.53 -3.73 -1.20
CA GLN A 29 -3.74 -3.63 -2.00
C GLN A 29 -4.10 -2.17 -2.27
N GLN A 30 -4.17 -1.78 -3.54
CA GLN A 30 -4.32 -0.37 -3.97
C GLN A 30 -5.61 0.31 -3.47
N LEU A 31 -6.71 -0.43 -3.37
CA LEU A 31 -8.01 0.14 -2.98
C LEU A 31 -8.14 0.37 -1.47
N THR A 32 -7.58 -0.54 -0.65
CA THR A 32 -7.79 -0.56 0.81
C THR A 32 -6.55 -0.20 1.62
N GLY A 33 -5.37 -0.14 0.99
CA GLY A 33 -4.09 0.07 1.68
C GLY A 33 -3.64 -1.11 2.55
N THR A 34 -4.29 -2.27 2.44
CA THR A 34 -3.98 -3.43 3.28
C THR A 34 -2.73 -4.16 2.75
N PRO A 35 -1.70 -4.42 3.57
CA PRO A 35 -0.56 -5.24 3.16
C PRO A 35 -1.01 -6.69 2.99
N LEU A 36 -0.72 -7.28 1.82
CA LEU A 36 -1.03 -8.68 1.50
C LEU A 36 0.18 -9.58 1.78
N GLN A 37 1.35 -9.10 1.43
CA GLN A 37 2.62 -9.79 1.65
C GLN A 37 3.69 -8.76 1.98
N GLY A 38 4.64 -9.11 2.81
CA GLY A 38 5.80 -8.29 3.08
C GLY A 38 6.97 -9.15 3.49
N GLY A 39 8.15 -8.81 3.01
CA GLY A 39 9.40 -9.44 3.41
C GLY A 39 10.37 -8.37 3.85
N LYS A 40 10.91 -8.50 5.07
CA LYS A 40 11.91 -7.61 5.61
C LYS A 40 13.08 -8.42 6.16
N ARG A 41 14.28 -8.12 5.66
CA ARG A 41 15.51 -8.69 6.20
C ARG A 41 16.29 -7.62 6.94
N VAL A 42 16.63 -7.89 8.19
CA VAL A 42 17.43 -6.99 9.03
C VAL A 42 18.77 -7.65 9.34
N GLN A 43 19.86 -6.91 9.11
CA GLN A 43 21.21 -7.36 9.44
C GLN A 43 21.71 -6.57 10.65
N PHE A 44 22.01 -7.25 11.75
CA PHE A 44 22.63 -6.64 12.93
C PHE A 44 24.14 -6.73 12.82
N ASN A 45 24.79 -5.58 12.92
CA ASN A 45 26.23 -5.46 12.83
C ASN A 45 26.81 -4.96 14.16
N MET A 46 27.98 -5.46 14.53
CA MET A 46 28.73 -5.02 15.70
C MET A 46 30.02 -4.33 15.24
N PHE A 47 30.34 -3.21 15.87
CA PHE A 47 31.58 -2.50 15.60
C PHE A 47 32.71 -3.11 16.45
N LEU A 48 33.63 -3.82 15.80
CA LEU A 48 34.84 -4.31 16.44
C LEU A 48 35.92 -3.25 16.35
N LYS A 49 36.57 -2.94 17.48
CA LYS A 49 37.68 -1.99 17.57
C LYS A 49 38.79 -2.57 18.45
N THR A 50 40.04 -2.27 18.11
CA THR A 50 41.16 -2.53 19.00
C THR A 50 41.05 -1.67 20.27
N ILE A 51 41.29 -2.29 21.42
CA ILE A 51 41.41 -1.57 22.69
C ILE A 51 42.80 -1.88 23.22
N ASN A 52 43.69 -0.88 23.24
CA ASN A 52 45.11 -0.99 23.63
C ASN A 52 45.37 -1.51 25.07
N ARG A 53 44.33 -1.88 25.81
CA ARG A 53 44.38 -2.40 27.19
C ARG A 53 43.83 -3.82 27.31
N ILE A 54 43.33 -4.42 26.22
CA ILE A 54 42.74 -5.77 26.21
C ILE A 54 43.49 -6.59 25.16
N THR A 55 44.35 -7.50 25.61
CA THR A 55 45.21 -8.35 24.75
C THR A 55 44.42 -9.19 23.75
N ILE A 56 43.15 -9.53 24.06
CA ILE A 56 42.25 -10.28 23.17
C ILE A 56 41.84 -9.44 21.94
N THR A 57 41.76 -8.11 22.07
CA THR A 57 41.32 -7.21 20.97
C THR A 57 42.49 -6.55 20.23
N GLU A 58 43.74 -6.79 20.64
CA GLU A 58 44.94 -6.19 20.01
C GLU A 58 45.12 -6.62 18.55
N ASN A 59 44.73 -7.85 18.19
CA ASN A 59 44.82 -8.37 16.82
C ASN A 59 43.53 -8.16 15.99
N LEU A 60 42.51 -7.49 16.53
CA LEU A 60 41.27 -7.23 15.79
C LEU A 60 41.47 -6.05 14.84
N THR A 61 41.12 -6.21 13.57
CA THR A 61 41.01 -5.03 12.68
C THR A 61 39.74 -4.25 13.03
N THR A 62 39.79 -2.92 12.98
CA THR A 62 38.58 -2.12 13.21
C THR A 62 37.61 -2.32 12.04
N VAL A 63 36.54 -3.07 12.26
CA VAL A 63 35.59 -3.48 11.22
C VAL A 63 34.16 -3.58 11.75
N LEU A 64 33.20 -3.28 10.88
CA LEU A 64 31.78 -3.54 11.11
C LEU A 64 31.47 -5.02 10.80
N MET A 65 31.46 -5.87 11.83
CA MET A 65 31.24 -7.31 11.69
C MET A 65 29.75 -7.66 11.71
N PRO A 66 29.22 -8.39 10.71
CA PRO A 66 27.86 -8.93 10.77
C PRO A 66 27.76 -9.99 11.87
N ALA A 67 26.82 -9.80 12.80
CA ALA A 67 26.58 -10.74 13.89
C ALA A 67 25.46 -11.72 13.52
N ILE A 68 24.28 -11.18 13.21
CA ILE A 68 23.07 -11.97 12.92
C ILE A 68 22.25 -11.32 11.81
N TRP A 69 21.49 -12.16 11.11
CA TRP A 69 20.48 -11.78 10.13
C TRP A 69 19.11 -12.29 10.58
N ILE A 70 18.10 -11.43 10.54
CA ILE A 70 16.72 -11.80 10.84
C ILE A 70 15.92 -11.63 9.55
N ASP A 71 15.18 -12.67 9.17
CA ASP A 71 14.26 -12.67 8.04
C ASP A 71 12.83 -12.68 8.61
N GLU A 72 12.13 -11.57 8.45
CA GLU A 72 10.75 -11.40 8.89
C GLU A 72 9.86 -11.32 7.64
N GLY A 73 9.12 -12.39 7.38
CA GLY A 73 8.13 -12.47 6.32
C GLY A 73 6.73 -12.51 6.90
N ILE A 74 5.86 -11.64 6.40
CA ILE A 74 4.41 -11.73 6.59
C ILE A 74 3.76 -12.09 5.26
N GLN A 75 2.94 -13.13 5.27
CA GLN A 75 2.09 -13.49 4.14
C GLN A 75 0.70 -13.72 4.69
N LEU A 76 -0.28 -12.94 4.22
CA LEU A 76 -1.66 -13.19 4.57
C LEU A 76 -2.08 -14.53 3.96
N ASN A 77 -2.74 -15.35 4.77
CA ASN A 77 -3.29 -16.63 4.31
C ASN A 77 -4.44 -16.40 3.33
N ASP A 78 -4.65 -17.31 2.38
CA ASP A 78 -5.66 -17.15 1.33
C ASP A 78 -7.07 -16.92 1.89
N GLU A 79 -7.41 -17.61 2.99
CA GLU A 79 -8.69 -17.42 3.70
C GLU A 79 -8.87 -16.00 4.25
N MET A 80 -7.82 -15.40 4.80
CA MET A 80 -7.86 -14.02 5.30
C MET A 80 -7.97 -13.02 4.15
N VAL A 81 -7.27 -13.28 3.03
CA VAL A 81 -7.36 -12.47 1.82
C VAL A 81 -8.79 -12.48 1.27
N ASP A 82 -9.42 -13.65 1.21
CA ASP A 82 -10.78 -13.79 0.71
C ASP A 82 -11.82 -13.15 1.66
N PHE A 83 -11.63 -13.27 2.97
CA PHE A 83 -12.44 -12.55 3.95
C PHE A 83 -12.33 -11.03 3.76
N LEU A 84 -11.11 -10.51 3.57
CA LEU A 84 -10.85 -9.09 3.31
C LEU A 84 -11.51 -8.62 2.01
N LYS A 85 -11.36 -9.38 0.91
CA LYS A 85 -12.01 -9.09 -0.37
C LYS A 85 -13.53 -9.02 -0.23
N GLN A 86 -14.13 -10.03 0.41
CA GLN A 86 -15.58 -10.09 0.57
C GLN A 86 -16.11 -8.96 1.46
N LYS A 87 -15.42 -8.63 2.55
CA LYS A 87 -15.94 -7.67 3.52
C LYS A 87 -15.66 -6.21 3.14
N LEU A 88 -14.47 -5.92 2.63
CA LEU A 88 -14.04 -4.55 2.33
C LEU A 88 -14.25 -4.20 0.85
N ILE A 89 -13.73 -5.00 -0.07
CA ILE A 89 -13.73 -4.66 -1.50
C ILE A 89 -15.15 -4.74 -2.08
N ASN A 90 -15.90 -5.80 -1.76
CA ASN A 90 -17.27 -5.92 -2.27
C ASN A 90 -18.21 -4.87 -1.67
N SER A 91 -18.02 -4.51 -0.39
CA SER A 91 -18.83 -3.47 0.26
C SER A 91 -18.59 -2.10 -0.39
N LEU A 92 -17.33 -1.73 -0.66
CA LEU A 92 -16.99 -0.50 -1.39
C LEU A 92 -17.60 -0.48 -2.79
N ARG A 93 -17.50 -1.59 -3.53
CA ARG A 93 -18.07 -1.69 -4.89
C ARG A 93 -19.60 -1.60 -4.88
N LEU A 94 -20.27 -2.21 -3.90
CA LEU A 94 -21.72 -2.10 -3.76
C LEU A 94 -22.13 -0.65 -3.50
N LEU A 95 -21.41 0.06 -2.63
CA LEU A 95 -21.68 1.47 -2.33
C LEU A 95 -21.56 2.35 -3.59
N ASP A 96 -20.52 2.14 -4.40
CA ASP A 96 -20.35 2.85 -5.67
C ASP A 96 -21.53 2.60 -6.62
N ILE A 97 -21.97 1.35 -6.74
CA ILE A 97 -23.13 0.99 -7.57
C ILE A 97 -24.40 1.70 -7.06
N PHE A 98 -24.62 1.74 -5.75
CA PHE A 98 -25.75 2.48 -5.16
C PHE A 98 -25.65 3.98 -5.40
N TYR A 99 -24.45 4.56 -5.29
CA TYR A 99 -24.21 5.97 -5.57
C TYR A 99 -24.59 6.32 -7.02
N TRP A 100 -24.11 5.55 -7.99
CA TRP A 100 -24.43 5.76 -9.40
C TRP A 100 -25.91 5.54 -9.71
N MET A 101 -26.56 4.54 -9.10
CA MET A 101 -28.00 4.35 -9.21
C MET A 101 -28.80 5.53 -8.63
N ALA A 102 -28.45 6.02 -7.46
CA ALA A 102 -29.11 7.17 -6.85
C ALA A 102 -28.93 8.45 -7.68
N LEU A 103 -27.72 8.67 -8.21
CA LEU A 103 -27.40 9.82 -9.04
C LEU A 103 -28.23 9.81 -10.34
N THR A 104 -28.26 8.67 -11.04
CA THR A 104 -29.04 8.53 -12.28
C THR A 104 -30.54 8.65 -12.02
N GLY A 105 -31.05 8.04 -10.95
CA GLY A 105 -32.46 8.16 -10.55
C GLY A 105 -32.88 9.60 -10.22
N GLY A 106 -32.01 10.35 -9.55
CA GLY A 106 -32.23 11.77 -9.25
C GLY A 106 -32.32 12.62 -10.52
N ILE A 107 -31.41 12.40 -11.47
CA ILE A 107 -31.40 13.13 -12.76
C ILE A 107 -32.68 12.83 -13.56
N VAL A 108 -33.09 11.56 -13.66
CA VAL A 108 -34.30 11.16 -14.39
C VAL A 108 -35.54 11.80 -13.77
N THR A 109 -35.68 11.75 -12.45
CA THR A 109 -36.83 12.34 -11.74
C THR A 109 -36.87 13.86 -11.93
N GLY A 110 -35.72 14.53 -11.83
CA GLY A 110 -35.60 15.96 -12.08
C GLY A 110 -35.98 16.35 -13.52
N MET A 111 -35.54 15.57 -14.51
CA MET A 111 -35.90 15.76 -15.92
C MET A 111 -37.42 15.62 -16.16
N ILE A 112 -38.06 14.60 -15.57
CA ILE A 112 -39.51 14.40 -15.68
C ILE A 112 -40.26 15.59 -15.07
N GLY A 113 -39.88 16.04 -13.87
CA GLY A 113 -40.46 17.21 -13.22
C GLY A 113 -40.31 18.48 -14.04
N PHE A 114 -39.13 18.69 -14.64
CA PHE A 114 -38.87 19.84 -15.51
C PHE A 114 -39.73 19.82 -16.78
N ILE A 115 -39.85 18.66 -17.44
CA ILE A 115 -40.71 18.50 -18.63
C ILE A 115 -42.16 18.78 -18.27
N TYR A 116 -42.66 18.22 -17.15
CA TYR A 116 -44.03 18.46 -16.68
C TYR A 116 -44.29 19.95 -16.43
N TYR A 117 -43.38 20.63 -15.72
CA TYR A 117 -43.48 22.06 -15.46
C TYR A 117 -43.48 22.89 -16.76
N ALA A 118 -42.59 22.58 -17.71
CA ALA A 118 -42.49 23.28 -18.98
C ALA A 118 -43.75 23.11 -19.84
N VAL A 119 -44.35 21.91 -19.88
CA VAL A 119 -45.61 21.65 -20.58
C VAL A 119 -46.78 22.40 -19.93
N HIS A 120 -46.86 22.38 -18.60
CA HIS A 120 -47.93 23.08 -17.87
C HIS A 120 -47.85 24.59 -18.06
N ARG A 121 -46.64 25.18 -17.99
CA ARG A 121 -46.42 26.60 -18.26
C ARG A 121 -46.80 26.98 -19.69
N ARG A 122 -46.49 26.14 -20.68
CA ARG A 122 -46.88 26.37 -22.09
C ARG A 122 -48.40 26.33 -22.31
N LYS A 123 -49.14 25.48 -21.57
CA LYS A 123 -50.61 25.43 -21.66
C LYS A 123 -51.25 26.70 -21.08
N SER A 124 -50.83 27.13 -19.90
CA SER A 124 -51.35 28.34 -19.24
C SER A 124 -51.16 29.61 -20.09
N VAL A 125 -50.02 29.75 -20.78
CA VAL A 125 -49.77 30.89 -21.67
C VAL A 125 -50.68 30.88 -22.90
N LYS A 126 -51.03 29.70 -23.45
CA LYS A 126 -51.93 29.61 -24.61
C LYS A 126 -53.37 29.97 -24.25
N GLU A 127 -53.86 29.54 -23.09
CA GLU A 127 -55.22 29.86 -22.62
C GLU A 127 -55.41 31.37 -22.42
N HIS A 128 -54.40 32.08 -21.92
CA HIS A 128 -54.44 33.53 -21.72
C HIS A 128 -54.32 34.35 -23.03
N SER A 129 -53.93 33.72 -24.14
CA SER A 129 -53.82 34.37 -25.47
C SER A 129 -55.08 34.20 -26.35
N LEU A 130 -56.03 33.38 -25.92
CA LEU A 130 -57.28 33.08 -26.65
C LEU A 130 -58.52 33.73 -26.03
N THR A 131 -58.34 34.51 -24.96
CA THR A 131 -59.34 35.40 -24.32
C THR A 131 -58.99 36.85 -24.60
#